data_AF-A0A1W9N7A8-F1
#
_entry.id   AF-A0A1W9N7A8-F1
#
_cell.length_a   1.000
_cell.length_b   1.000
_cell.length_c   1.000
_cell.angle_alpha   90.00
_cell.angle_beta   90.00
_cell.angle_gamma   90.00
#
_symmetry.space_group_name_H-M   'P 1'
#
loop_
_entity.id
_entity.type
_entity.pdbx_description
1 polymer ?
#
loop_
_entity_poly.entity_id
_entity_poly.type
_entity_poly.pdbx_seq_one_letter_code
_entity_poly.pdbx_strand_id
1 'polypeptide(L)'
;MAYINKIFNQNFLEYASYVIKDRAIPHLDDGLKPVQRRILQSLFDMDDGKFNKVANIVGHTMQYHPHGDASIYEALVNLANKDIFIDKQGNFGNTLTGDPPSAARYIECRLLPMAKDVIYGPEITEYTDSYDGRRKEPITLPAKIPLPLILGAEGIAVGMATRMLPHNFIEVLEAEKAQLRGEPFSLQPDFPSGGIIDASNYDEGNGKVLSRARLDASDPKRIVVRELPYGISTESLIASIENAARTNKIKIGAITDFTTDTVEIEIKLPRGVHTKDV
;
A
#
# COMPACT_ATOMS: atom_id res chain seq x y z
N MET A 1 23.92 26.58 27.65
CA MET A 1 23.78 26.38 26.19
C MET A 1 24.48 25.12 25.69
N ALA A 2 25.80 24.95 25.85
CA ALA A 2 26.53 23.78 25.31
C ALA A 2 26.01 22.42 25.79
N TYR A 3 25.66 22.29 27.08
CA TYR A 3 25.09 21.06 27.65
C TYR A 3 23.73 20.69 27.04
N ILE A 4 22.85 21.69 26.85
CA ILE A 4 21.52 21.49 26.25
C ILE A 4 21.67 21.06 24.79
N ASN A 5 22.54 21.71 24.02
CA ASN A 5 22.79 21.33 22.63
C ASN A 5 23.33 19.90 22.51
N LYS A 6 24.21 19.47 23.43
CA LYS A 6 24.72 18.10 23.44
C LYS A 6 23.60 17.08 23.67
N ILE A 7 22.75 17.31 24.68
CA ILE A 7 21.61 16.42 24.97
C ILE A 7 20.64 16.39 23.79
N PHE A 8 20.28 17.56 23.25
CA PHE A 8 19.35 17.65 22.15
C PHE A 8 19.87 16.90 20.92
N ASN A 9 21.13 17.15 20.52
CA ASN A 9 21.72 16.51 19.35
C ASN A 9 21.83 15.00 19.53
N GLN A 10 22.19 14.52 20.72
CA GLN A 10 22.27 13.09 21.00
C GLN A 10 20.90 12.42 20.90
N ASN A 11 19.91 12.94 21.63
CA ASN A 11 18.56 12.37 21.65
C ASN A 11 17.90 12.44 20.25
N PHE A 12 18.10 13.55 19.54
CA PHE A 12 17.60 13.71 18.19
C PHE A 12 18.25 12.72 17.22
N LEU A 13 19.57 12.50 17.32
CA LEU A 13 20.29 11.55 16.47
C LEU A 13 19.83 10.10 16.73
N GLU A 14 19.66 9.72 18.00
CA GLU A 14 19.15 8.40 18.38
C GLU A 14 17.73 8.17 17.83
N TYR A 15 16.84 9.15 18.03
CA TYR A 15 15.48 9.12 17.47
C TYR A 15 15.49 9.06 15.94
N ALA A 16 16.26 9.91 15.27
CA ALA A 16 16.34 9.96 13.82
C ALA A 16 16.86 8.63 13.24
N SER A 17 17.91 8.07 13.83
CA SER A 17 18.45 6.76 13.43
C SER A 17 17.40 5.66 13.57
N TYR A 18 16.69 5.61 14.70
CA TYR A 18 15.63 4.63 14.93
C TYR A 18 14.48 4.78 13.92
N VAL A 19 14.00 6.00 13.67
CA VAL A 19 12.90 6.25 12.73
C VAL A 19 13.28 5.86 11.31
N ILE A 20 14.53 6.13 10.88
CA ILE A 20 15.01 5.79 9.55
C ILE A 20 15.13 4.28 9.39
N LYS A 21 15.84 3.60 10.30
CA LYS A 21 16.19 2.17 10.15
C LYS A 21 15.06 1.22 10.54
N ASP A 22 14.34 1.52 11.61
CA ASP A 22 13.47 0.56 12.29
C ASP A 22 11.98 0.89 12.18
N ARG A 23 11.61 1.90 11.38
CA ARG A 23 10.20 2.31 11.25
C ARG A 23 9.78 2.69 9.83
N ALA A 24 10.40 3.73 9.27
CA ALA A 24 9.83 4.44 8.15
C ALA A 24 10.22 3.88 6.78
N ILE A 25 11.49 3.50 6.61
CA ILE A 25 12.03 3.07 5.32
C ILE A 25 11.97 1.53 5.24
N PRO A 26 11.43 0.94 4.16
CA PRO A 26 11.46 -0.50 3.95
C PRO A 26 12.89 -0.99 3.73
N HIS A 27 13.15 -2.26 4.05
CA HIS A 27 14.42 -2.89 3.70
C HIS A 27 14.47 -3.18 2.20
N LEU A 28 15.64 -3.07 1.56
CA LEU A 28 15.77 -3.27 0.12
C LEU A 28 15.44 -4.72 -0.30
N ASP A 29 15.97 -5.69 0.45
CA ASP A 29 15.87 -7.12 0.08
C ASP A 29 14.45 -7.67 0.06
N ASP A 30 13.54 -7.16 0.91
CA ASP A 30 12.16 -7.64 0.98
C ASP A 30 11.11 -6.55 0.75
N GLY A 31 11.49 -5.28 0.68
CA GLY A 31 10.57 -4.16 0.47
C GLY A 31 9.63 -3.91 1.65
N LEU A 32 9.85 -4.54 2.80
CA LEU A 32 8.95 -4.49 3.94
C LEU A 32 9.48 -3.54 5.03
N LYS A 33 8.55 -2.81 5.65
CA LYS A 33 8.80 -2.14 6.93
C LYS A 33 8.85 -3.18 8.05
N PRO A 34 9.53 -2.89 9.17
CA PRO A 34 9.63 -3.83 10.29
C PRO A 34 8.29 -4.34 10.82
N VAL A 35 7.26 -3.48 10.90
CA VAL A 35 5.90 -3.91 11.32
C VAL A 35 5.29 -4.93 10.36
N GLN A 36 5.47 -4.75 9.05
CA GLN A 36 4.92 -5.66 8.03
C GLN A 36 5.64 -7.02 8.08
N ARG A 37 6.96 -7.01 8.25
CA ARG A 37 7.77 -8.23 8.40
C ARG A 37 7.35 -9.03 9.64
N ARG A 38 7.16 -8.35 10.78
CA ARG A 38 6.73 -8.97 12.04
C ARG A 38 5.31 -9.54 11.99
N ILE A 39 4.43 -8.87 11.23
CA ILE A 39 3.08 -9.37 10.94
C ILE A 39 3.16 -10.67 10.13
N LEU A 40 3.95 -10.69 9.06
CA LEU A 40 4.13 -11.89 8.24
C LEU A 40 4.75 -13.03 9.06
N GLN A 41 5.80 -12.76 9.84
CA GLN A 41 6.38 -13.74 10.75
C GLN A 41 5.34 -14.29 11.75
N SER A 42 4.50 -13.43 12.33
CA SER A 42 3.45 -13.88 13.25
C SER A 42 2.40 -14.75 12.58
N LEU A 43 2.00 -14.41 11.35
CA LEU A 43 1.11 -15.24 10.55
C LEU A 43 1.74 -16.61 10.24
N PHE A 44 3.04 -16.65 9.98
CA PHE A 44 3.79 -17.88 9.72
C PHE A 44 3.90 -18.76 10.97
N ASP A 45 4.25 -18.18 12.12
CA ASP A 45 4.36 -18.91 13.39
C ASP A 45 3.02 -19.52 13.84
N MET A 46 1.92 -18.84 13.51
CA MET A 46 0.56 -19.25 13.86
C MET A 46 -0.13 -20.07 12.78
N ASP A 47 0.52 -20.34 11.64
CA ASP A 47 -0.12 -21.03 10.52
C ASP A 47 -0.46 -22.48 10.87
N ASP A 48 -1.75 -22.77 10.94
CA ASP A 48 -2.31 -24.11 11.06
C ASP A 48 -3.19 -24.48 9.85
N GLY A 49 -3.11 -23.67 8.78
CA GLY A 49 -3.92 -23.78 7.58
C GLY A 49 -5.35 -23.23 7.70
N LYS A 50 -5.77 -22.75 8.88
CA LYS A 50 -7.10 -22.16 9.10
C LYS A 50 -7.03 -20.64 9.20
N PHE A 51 -8.19 -20.02 9.06
CA PHE A 51 -8.35 -18.60 9.30
C PHE A 51 -8.14 -18.29 10.78
N ASN A 52 -7.32 -17.27 11.04
CA ASN A 52 -7.04 -16.78 12.38
C ASN A 52 -7.70 -15.42 12.58
N LYS A 53 -8.29 -15.20 13.76
CA LYS A 53 -8.81 -13.88 14.14
C LYS A 53 -7.69 -12.85 14.05
N VAL A 54 -7.96 -11.73 13.40
CA VAL A 54 -6.99 -10.63 13.28
C VAL A 54 -6.54 -10.14 14.66
N ALA A 55 -7.44 -10.10 15.64
CA ALA A 55 -7.09 -9.77 17.03
C ALA A 55 -5.99 -10.68 17.61
N ASN A 56 -5.99 -11.97 17.28
CA ASN A 56 -4.97 -12.91 17.76
C ASN A 56 -3.63 -12.66 17.07
N ILE A 57 -3.65 -12.41 15.76
CA ILE A 57 -2.44 -12.10 14.97
C ILE A 57 -1.79 -10.79 15.46
N VAL A 58 -2.61 -9.76 15.72
CA VAL A 58 -2.15 -8.50 16.29
C VAL A 58 -1.50 -8.73 17.65
N GLY A 59 -2.18 -9.44 18.56
CA GLY A 59 -1.64 -9.76 19.88
C GLY A 59 -0.36 -10.61 19.84
N HIS A 60 -0.25 -11.54 18.89
CA HIS A 60 0.98 -12.30 18.66
C HIS A 60 2.11 -11.42 18.13
N THR A 61 1.80 -10.54 17.18
CA THR A 61 2.77 -9.60 16.59
C THR A 61 3.36 -8.65 17.63
N MET A 62 2.62 -8.31 18.69
CA MET A 62 3.14 -7.50 19.79
C MET A 62 4.32 -8.14 20.53
N GLN A 63 4.52 -9.46 20.42
CA GLN A 63 5.72 -10.14 20.94
C GLN A 63 6.99 -9.77 20.16
N TYR A 64 6.84 -9.27 18.93
CA TYR A 64 7.93 -8.76 18.09
C TYR A 64 7.93 -7.23 17.98
N HIS A 65 6.73 -6.62 18.04
CA HIS A 65 6.52 -5.20 17.78
C HIS A 65 5.99 -4.47 19.01
N PRO A 66 6.85 -3.83 19.83
CA PRO A 66 6.46 -3.20 21.09
C PRO A 66 5.80 -1.82 20.88
N HIS A 67 4.80 -1.75 19.98
CA HIS A 67 4.01 -0.56 19.67
C HIS A 67 2.52 -0.88 19.73
N GLY A 68 1.68 0.15 19.58
CA GLY A 68 0.22 0.02 19.74
C GLY A 68 -0.41 -0.98 18.79
N ASP A 69 -1.36 -1.75 19.31
CA ASP A 69 -2.20 -2.71 18.59
C ASP A 69 -2.88 -2.10 17.36
N ALA A 70 -3.35 -0.85 17.47
CA ALA A 70 -3.97 -0.11 16.38
C ALA A 70 -3.05 0.03 15.15
N SER A 71 -1.76 0.31 15.37
CA SER A 71 -0.78 0.47 14.28
C SER A 71 -0.46 -0.85 13.58
N ILE A 72 -0.41 -1.95 14.33
CA ILE A 72 -0.21 -3.30 13.79
C ILE A 72 -1.45 -3.72 13.00
N TYR A 73 -2.64 -3.49 13.55
CA TYR A 73 -3.91 -3.77 12.90
C TYR A 73 -4.03 -3.04 11.55
N GLU A 74 -3.75 -1.74 11.52
CA GLU A 74 -3.79 -0.95 10.29
C GLU A 74 -2.76 -1.46 9.27
N ALA A 75 -1.53 -1.78 9.70
CA ALA A 75 -0.52 -2.35 8.83
C ALA A 75 -0.92 -3.72 8.27
N LEU A 76 -1.56 -4.58 9.07
CA LEU A 76 -2.06 -5.89 8.64
C LEU A 76 -3.18 -5.73 7.62
N VAL A 77 -4.16 -4.87 7.86
CA VAL A 77 -5.26 -4.63 6.92
C VAL A 77 -4.72 -4.11 5.59
N ASN A 78 -3.81 -3.14 5.63
CA ASN A 78 -3.18 -2.61 4.43
C ASN A 78 -2.39 -3.67 3.64
N LEU A 79 -1.68 -4.56 4.34
CA LEU A 79 -0.96 -5.66 3.71
C LEU A 79 -1.90 -6.71 3.14
N ALA A 80 -3.00 -7.03 3.83
CA ALA A 80 -4.02 -7.96 3.36
C ALA A 80 -4.78 -7.42 2.13
N ASN A 81 -4.99 -6.11 2.05
CA ASN A 81 -5.60 -5.45 0.90
C ASN A 81 -4.70 -5.36 -0.34
N LYS A 82 -3.49 -5.94 -0.29
CA LYS A 82 -2.68 -6.20 -1.48
C LYS A 82 -3.11 -7.47 -2.22
N ASP A 83 -3.84 -8.38 -1.57
CA ASP A 83 -4.40 -9.61 -2.17
C ASP A 83 -3.37 -10.55 -2.83
N ILE A 84 -2.10 -10.46 -2.42
CA ILE A 84 -1.00 -11.28 -2.96
C ILE A 84 -0.60 -12.41 -1.99
N PHE A 85 -0.46 -12.11 -0.70
CA PHE A 85 0.14 -13.06 0.27
C PHE A 85 -0.80 -13.50 1.40
N ILE A 86 -1.87 -12.75 1.64
CA ILE A 86 -2.77 -12.96 2.78
C ILE A 86 -4.16 -13.22 2.24
N ASP A 87 -4.72 -14.36 2.61
CA ASP A 87 -6.12 -14.72 2.39
C ASP A 87 -6.95 -14.11 3.52
N LYS A 88 -8.10 -13.51 3.21
CA LYS A 88 -8.85 -12.66 4.13
C LYS A 88 -10.35 -12.95 4.10
N GLN A 89 -10.98 -12.94 5.28
CA GLN A 89 -12.41 -13.18 5.45
C GLN A 89 -13.05 -12.08 6.32
N GLY A 90 -14.15 -11.52 5.82
CA GLY A 90 -14.87 -10.39 6.43
C GLY A 90 -14.54 -9.06 5.77
N ASN A 91 -15.00 -7.96 6.37
CA ASN A 91 -14.84 -6.62 5.82
C ASN A 91 -13.47 -6.01 6.20
N PHE A 92 -12.50 -6.06 5.28
CA PHE A 92 -11.18 -5.42 5.40
C PHE A 92 -11.15 -3.96 4.92
N GLY A 93 -12.33 -3.33 4.83
CA GLY A 93 -12.49 -2.00 4.27
C GLY A 93 -12.52 -2.04 2.75
N ASN A 94 -12.82 -0.90 2.15
CA ASN A 94 -12.82 -0.76 0.70
C ASN A 94 -11.88 0.36 0.30
N THR A 95 -10.80 0.01 -0.39
CA THR A 95 -9.75 0.94 -0.82
C THR A 95 -10.23 1.92 -1.88
N LEU A 96 -11.32 1.61 -2.59
CA LEU A 96 -11.94 2.49 -3.57
C LEU A 96 -12.84 3.51 -2.90
N THR A 97 -13.71 3.11 -1.97
CA THR A 97 -14.65 4.05 -1.32
C THR A 97 -14.02 4.82 -0.16
N GLY A 98 -13.02 4.23 0.51
CA GLY A 98 -12.46 4.73 1.76
C GLY A 98 -13.14 4.15 3.01
N ASP A 99 -14.08 3.21 2.84
CA ASP A 99 -14.78 2.61 3.97
C ASP A 99 -13.81 1.88 4.90
N PRO A 100 -13.89 2.12 6.22
CA PRO A 100 -12.95 1.54 7.16
C PRO A 100 -13.17 0.02 7.34
N PRO A 101 -12.11 -0.73 7.67
CA PRO A 101 -12.24 -2.14 8.01
C PRO A 101 -13.04 -2.37 9.30
N SER A 102 -13.73 -3.50 9.37
CA SER A 102 -14.38 -3.98 10.59
C SER A 102 -13.34 -4.29 11.67
N ALA A 103 -13.68 -4.00 12.94
CA ALA A 103 -12.77 -4.23 14.07
C ALA A 103 -12.17 -5.65 14.08
N ALA A 104 -10.91 -5.75 14.53
CA ALA A 104 -10.07 -6.96 14.54
C ALA A 104 -10.71 -8.26 15.06
N ARG A 105 -11.76 -8.15 15.89
CA ARG A 105 -12.51 -9.30 16.43
C ARG A 105 -13.48 -9.95 15.43
N TYR A 106 -13.86 -9.23 14.37
CA TYR A 106 -14.86 -9.69 13.39
C TYR A 106 -14.23 -10.27 12.12
N ILE A 107 -12.99 -9.91 11.83
CA ILE A 107 -12.29 -10.29 10.61
C ILE A 107 -11.20 -11.33 10.88
N GLU A 108 -10.91 -12.13 9.87
CA GLU A 108 -9.96 -13.23 9.94
C GLU A 108 -9.04 -13.22 8.72
N CYS A 109 -7.81 -13.70 8.89
CA CYS A 109 -6.90 -13.92 7.77
C CYS A 109 -5.93 -15.07 8.03
N ARG A 110 -5.23 -15.50 6.98
CA ARG A 110 -4.15 -16.50 7.01
C ARG A 110 -3.18 -16.24 5.84
N LEU A 111 -2.02 -16.88 5.86
CA LEU A 111 -1.13 -16.86 4.69
C LEU A 111 -1.70 -17.72 3.56
N LEU A 112 -1.57 -17.21 2.33
CA LEU A 112 -1.76 -18.04 1.15
C LEU A 112 -0.65 -19.09 1.06
N PRO A 113 -0.91 -20.30 0.52
CA PRO A 113 0.12 -21.31 0.31
C PRO A 113 1.34 -20.78 -0.46
N MET A 114 1.10 -20.01 -1.52
CA MET A 114 2.16 -19.36 -2.30
C MET A 114 3.05 -18.44 -1.45
N ALA A 115 2.49 -17.71 -0.48
CA ALA A 115 3.28 -16.84 0.38
C ALA A 115 4.32 -17.61 1.18
N LYS A 116 3.96 -18.81 1.66
CA LYS A 116 4.86 -19.71 2.40
C LYS A 116 6.03 -20.17 1.53
N ASP A 117 5.75 -20.52 0.29
CA ASP A 117 6.75 -21.01 -0.65
C ASP A 117 7.65 -19.90 -1.20
N VAL A 118 7.12 -18.67 -1.33
CA VAL A 118 7.79 -17.57 -2.03
C VAL A 118 8.53 -16.63 -1.09
N ILE A 119 7.99 -16.34 0.10
CA ILE A 119 8.55 -15.34 1.01
C ILE A 119 9.50 -15.96 2.04
N TYR A 120 9.31 -17.24 2.39
CA TYR A 120 10.02 -17.87 3.50
C TYR A 120 11.08 -18.87 3.01
N GLY A 121 12.16 -18.94 3.80
CA GLY A 121 13.23 -19.92 3.68
C GLY A 121 13.96 -20.02 5.02
N PRO A 122 13.36 -20.65 6.06
CA PRO A 122 13.88 -20.64 7.43
C PRO A 122 15.35 -21.06 7.57
N GLU A 123 15.82 -21.92 6.66
CA GLU A 123 17.19 -22.43 6.60
C GLU A 123 18.24 -21.38 6.19
N ILE A 124 17.83 -20.32 5.48
CA ILE A 124 18.72 -19.23 5.02
C ILE A 124 18.36 -17.87 5.62
N THR A 125 17.23 -17.77 6.34
CA THR A 125 16.82 -16.53 7.00
C THR A 125 17.76 -16.19 8.15
N GLU A 126 18.29 -14.96 8.14
CA GLU A 126 19.01 -14.42 9.29
C GLU A 126 18.01 -13.88 10.34
N TYR A 127 18.19 -14.32 11.57
CA TYR A 127 17.33 -13.94 12.69
C TYR A 127 18.09 -13.11 13.72
N THR A 128 17.39 -12.14 14.29
CA THR A 128 17.80 -11.40 15.49
C THR A 128 16.84 -11.72 16.64
N ASP A 129 17.27 -11.48 17.88
CA ASP A 129 16.39 -11.61 19.03
C ASP A 129 15.32 -10.49 19.04
N SER A 130 14.13 -10.82 19.54
CA SER A 130 13.07 -9.85 19.80
C SER A 130 13.50 -8.83 20.87
N TYR A 131 12.75 -7.73 20.99
CA TYR A 131 13.04 -6.67 21.96
C TYR A 131 13.13 -7.14 23.42
N ASP A 132 12.47 -8.26 23.76
CA ASP A 132 12.48 -8.88 25.08
C ASP A 132 13.35 -10.16 25.16
N GLY A 133 14.01 -10.53 24.06
CA GLY A 133 14.89 -11.70 23.96
C GLY A 133 14.17 -13.05 24.05
N ARG A 134 12.84 -13.09 24.01
CA ARG A 134 12.07 -14.34 24.15
C ARG A 134 11.82 -15.06 22.84
N ARG A 135 11.87 -14.35 21.72
CA ARG A 135 11.66 -14.89 20.39
C ARG A 135 12.74 -14.44 19.43
N LYS A 136 12.77 -15.07 18.27
CA LYS A 136 13.61 -14.66 17.14
C LYS A 136 12.74 -14.08 16.04
N GLU A 137 13.18 -12.97 15.47
CA GLU A 137 12.54 -12.32 14.33
C GLU A 137 13.49 -12.21 13.15
N PRO A 138 13.00 -12.35 11.91
CA PRO A 138 13.83 -12.22 10.72
C PRO A 138 14.31 -10.78 10.56
N ILE A 139 15.58 -10.59 10.22
CA ILE A 139 16.11 -9.27 9.82
C ILE A 139 15.46 -8.85 8.50
N THR A 140 15.45 -9.77 7.53
CA THR A 140 14.75 -9.69 6.23
C THR A 140 14.10 -11.03 5.93
N LEU A 141 13.08 -11.04 5.06
CA LEU A 141 12.54 -12.27 4.52
C LEU A 141 13.22 -12.61 3.19
N PRO A 142 13.72 -13.84 2.97
CA PRO A 142 14.43 -14.24 1.76
C PRO A 142 13.45 -14.49 0.61
N ALA A 143 12.73 -13.45 0.20
CA ALA A 143 11.71 -13.55 -0.83
C ALA A 143 12.32 -13.91 -2.19
N LYS A 144 11.72 -14.88 -2.87
CA LYS A 144 12.16 -15.39 -4.18
C LYS A 144 11.75 -14.51 -5.36
N ILE A 145 11.06 -13.41 -5.07
CA ILE A 145 10.53 -12.45 -6.05
C ILE A 145 10.77 -11.03 -5.53
N PRO A 146 10.89 -10.03 -6.43
CA PRO A 146 11.17 -8.64 -6.05
C PRO A 146 9.93 -7.96 -5.44
N LEU A 147 9.66 -8.26 -4.17
CA LEU A 147 8.60 -7.66 -3.37
C LEU A 147 8.55 -6.12 -3.38
N PRO A 148 9.69 -5.38 -3.32
CA PRO A 148 9.68 -3.91 -3.40
C PRO A 148 8.88 -3.35 -4.58
N LEU A 149 9.02 -3.98 -5.76
CA LEU A 149 8.37 -3.55 -6.99
C LEU A 149 6.92 -3.98 -7.05
N ILE A 150 6.63 -5.21 -6.61
CA ILE A 150 5.30 -5.81 -6.66
C ILE A 150 4.35 -5.11 -5.69
N LEU A 151 4.77 -4.92 -4.43
CA LEU A 151 3.92 -4.32 -3.40
C LEU A 151 3.88 -2.79 -3.47
N GLY A 152 4.95 -2.20 -4.01
CA GLY A 152 5.32 -0.82 -3.76
C GLY A 152 5.67 -0.60 -2.29
N ALA A 153 6.19 0.58 -1.97
CA ALA A 153 6.39 1.00 -0.59
C ALA A 153 6.45 2.51 -0.48
N GLU A 154 6.01 3.03 0.65
CA GLU A 154 6.08 4.46 0.95
C GLU A 154 6.58 4.64 2.37
N GLY A 155 7.47 5.60 2.58
CA GLY A 155 8.06 5.86 3.88
C GLY A 155 8.48 7.32 4.01
N ILE A 156 8.14 7.93 5.15
CA ILE A 156 8.59 9.28 5.49
C ILE A 156 9.39 9.17 6.78
N ALA A 157 10.67 9.48 6.71
CA ALA A 157 11.60 9.45 7.83
C ALA A 157 12.14 10.86 8.12
N VAL A 158 13.06 10.95 9.09
CA VAL A 158 13.70 12.22 9.42
C VAL A 158 14.62 12.64 8.26
N GLY A 159 14.24 13.70 7.55
CA GLY A 159 15.03 14.30 6.48
C GLY A 159 15.01 13.54 5.14
N MET A 160 14.21 12.48 5.01
CA MET A 160 14.10 11.72 3.77
C MET A 160 12.70 11.10 3.60
N ALA A 161 12.33 10.83 2.36
CA ALA A 161 11.14 10.08 2.02
C ALA A 161 11.44 9.12 0.87
N THR A 162 10.70 8.03 0.81
CA THR A 162 10.75 7.06 -0.28
C THR A 162 9.34 6.76 -0.75
N ARG A 163 9.20 6.55 -2.06
CA ARG A 163 7.96 6.11 -2.69
C ARG A 163 8.29 5.24 -3.90
N MET A 164 8.07 3.94 -3.75
CA MET A 164 8.08 2.94 -4.81
C MET A 164 6.64 2.66 -5.21
N LEU A 165 6.35 2.83 -6.49
CA LEU A 165 5.03 2.56 -7.04
C LEU A 165 4.87 1.05 -7.28
N PRO A 166 3.68 0.46 -7.04
CA PRO A 166 3.45 -0.95 -7.33
C PRO A 166 3.49 -1.20 -8.85
N HIS A 167 3.85 -2.42 -9.20
CA HIS A 167 3.96 -2.92 -10.56
C HIS A 167 3.20 -4.24 -10.70
N ASN A 168 2.85 -4.59 -11.93
CA ASN A 168 2.17 -5.83 -12.20
C ASN A 168 3.07 -7.03 -11.86
N PHE A 169 2.53 -7.99 -11.11
CA PHE A 169 3.27 -9.18 -10.69
C PHE A 169 3.92 -9.93 -11.86
N ILE A 170 3.19 -10.13 -12.96
CA ILE A 170 3.67 -10.92 -14.10
C ILE A 170 4.75 -10.14 -14.87
N GLU A 171 4.52 -8.86 -15.12
CA GLU A 171 5.47 -8.00 -15.85
C GLU A 171 6.81 -7.87 -15.11
N VAL A 172 6.76 -7.79 -13.78
CA VAL A 172 7.98 -7.76 -12.96
C VAL A 172 8.80 -9.04 -13.12
N LEU A 173 8.15 -10.21 -13.14
CA LEU A 173 8.86 -11.48 -13.33
C LEU A 173 9.42 -11.63 -14.76
N GLU A 174 8.70 -11.14 -15.76
CA GLU A 174 9.22 -11.13 -17.14
C GLU A 174 10.39 -10.15 -17.29
N ALA A 175 10.33 -8.98 -16.64
CA ALA A 175 11.43 -8.03 -16.57
C ALA A 175 12.66 -8.62 -15.87
N GLU A 176 12.47 -9.35 -14.75
CA GLU A 176 13.56 -10.06 -14.06
C GLU A 176 14.22 -11.10 -14.96
N LYS A 177 13.44 -11.92 -15.68
CA LYS A 177 13.97 -12.90 -16.65
C LYS A 177 14.75 -12.22 -17.77
N ALA A 178 14.22 -11.13 -18.33
CA ALA A 178 14.88 -10.37 -19.39
C ALA A 178 16.22 -9.79 -18.90
N GLN A 179 16.23 -9.17 -17.71
CA GLN A 179 17.43 -8.62 -17.10
C GLN A 179 18.51 -9.69 -16.88
N LEU A 180 18.13 -10.89 -16.39
CA LEU A 180 19.07 -12.02 -16.22
C LEU A 180 19.66 -12.52 -17.54
N ARG A 181 18.96 -12.33 -18.66
CA ARG A 181 19.42 -12.68 -20.01
C ARG A 181 20.16 -11.55 -20.72
N GLY A 182 20.20 -10.35 -20.12
CA GLY A 182 20.71 -9.14 -20.79
C GLY A 182 19.82 -8.65 -21.93
N GLU A 183 18.53 -8.99 -21.90
CA GLU A 183 17.53 -8.55 -22.86
C GLU A 183 16.90 -7.22 -22.42
N PRO A 184 16.58 -6.30 -23.35
CA PRO A 184 15.91 -5.06 -23.00
C PRO A 184 14.48 -5.33 -22.53
N PHE A 185 14.03 -4.63 -21.51
CA PHE A 185 12.66 -4.66 -21.02
C PHE A 185 12.16 -3.25 -20.72
N SER A 186 10.84 -3.11 -20.63
CA SER A 186 10.17 -1.89 -20.15
C SER A 186 9.23 -2.30 -19.04
N LEU A 187 9.35 -1.65 -17.89
CA LEU A 187 8.52 -1.89 -16.73
C LEU A 187 7.93 -0.56 -16.28
N GLN A 188 6.61 -0.49 -16.16
CA GLN A 188 5.87 0.71 -15.79
C GLN A 188 4.97 0.41 -14.58
N PRO A 189 4.71 1.40 -13.71
CA PRO A 189 3.81 1.19 -12.59
C PRO A 189 2.43 0.70 -13.03
N ASP A 190 1.85 -0.20 -12.25
CA ASP A 190 0.50 -0.71 -12.44
C ASP A 190 -0.25 -0.62 -11.10
N PHE A 191 -1.38 0.08 -11.11
CA PHE A 191 -2.08 0.44 -9.90
C PHE A 191 -3.33 -0.43 -9.73
N PRO A 192 -3.58 -1.00 -8.54
CA PRO A 192 -4.80 -1.77 -8.28
C PRO A 192 -6.11 -1.01 -8.52
N SER A 193 -6.08 0.32 -8.39
CA SER A 193 -7.23 1.20 -8.67
C SER A 193 -7.45 1.48 -10.16
N GLY A 194 -6.56 0.96 -11.02
CA GLY A 194 -6.48 1.29 -12.44
C GLY A 194 -6.08 2.75 -12.66
N GLY A 195 -6.81 3.40 -13.56
CA GLY A 195 -6.61 4.76 -13.97
C GLY A 195 -5.77 4.84 -15.25
N ILE A 196 -5.53 6.07 -15.68
CA ILE A 196 -4.68 6.37 -16.82
C ILE A 196 -3.36 6.90 -16.27
N ILE A 197 -2.29 6.19 -16.61
CA ILE A 197 -0.94 6.49 -16.15
C ILE A 197 -0.18 7.16 -17.30
N ASP A 198 0.51 8.24 -16.99
CA ASP A 198 1.49 8.88 -17.87
C ASP A 198 2.82 8.98 -17.12
N ALA A 199 3.78 8.17 -17.56
CA ALA A 199 5.08 8.00 -16.95
C ALA A 199 6.21 8.63 -17.80
N SER A 200 5.92 9.75 -18.48
CA SER A 200 6.95 10.53 -19.18
C SER A 200 8.06 10.95 -18.20
N ASN A 201 9.30 10.51 -18.46
CA ASN A 201 10.49 10.70 -17.60
C ASN A 201 10.56 9.79 -16.35
N TYR A 202 9.98 8.59 -16.39
CA TYR A 202 10.19 7.55 -15.37
C TYR A 202 11.43 6.70 -15.70
N ASP A 203 12.59 7.35 -15.71
CA ASP A 203 13.85 6.73 -16.13
C ASP A 203 14.41 5.86 -14.99
N GLU A 204 14.54 4.56 -15.24
CA GLU A 204 15.05 3.57 -14.28
C GLU A 204 14.36 3.62 -12.90
N GLY A 205 13.08 3.99 -12.87
CA GLY A 205 12.27 4.06 -11.64
C GLY A 205 12.31 5.41 -10.92
N ASN A 206 13.11 6.37 -11.38
CA ASN A 206 13.16 7.73 -10.86
C ASN A 206 12.49 8.70 -11.82
N GLY A 207 11.42 9.33 -11.38
CA GLY A 207 10.69 10.24 -12.24
C GLY A 207 9.37 10.72 -11.68
N LYS A 208 8.56 11.28 -12.58
CA LYS A 208 7.21 11.75 -12.27
C LYS A 208 6.20 10.89 -13.01
N VAL A 209 5.23 10.38 -12.26
CA VAL A 209 4.11 9.62 -12.81
C VAL A 209 2.82 10.41 -12.54
N LEU A 210 2.08 10.70 -13.61
CA LEU A 210 0.75 11.30 -13.50
C LEU A 210 -0.28 10.17 -13.54
N SER A 211 -1.13 10.10 -12.51
CA SER A 211 -2.26 9.19 -12.46
C SER A 211 -3.56 10.00 -12.60
N ARG A 212 -4.44 9.58 -13.51
CA ARG A 212 -5.70 10.24 -13.82
C ARG A 212 -6.86 9.26 -13.75
N ALA A 213 -8.04 9.76 -13.41
CA ALA A 213 -9.26 8.98 -13.46
C ALA A 213 -9.57 8.58 -14.91
N ARG A 214 -10.09 7.37 -15.12
CA ARG A 214 -10.66 6.99 -16.42
C ARG A 214 -12.10 7.47 -16.48
N LEU A 215 -12.39 8.31 -17.47
CA LEU A 215 -13.71 8.89 -17.68
C LEU A 215 -14.36 8.27 -18.91
N ASP A 216 -15.64 7.94 -18.79
CA ASP A 216 -16.52 7.66 -19.91
C ASP A 216 -17.43 8.88 -20.13
N ALA A 217 -17.27 9.50 -21.28
CA ALA A 217 -17.97 10.71 -21.69
C ALA A 217 -18.81 10.49 -22.97
N SER A 218 -19.18 9.23 -23.26
CA SER A 218 -19.95 8.88 -24.46
C SER A 218 -21.35 9.52 -24.46
N ASP A 219 -21.91 9.80 -23.28
CA ASP A 219 -23.19 10.48 -23.09
C ASP A 219 -22.99 12.01 -23.03
N PRO A 220 -23.59 12.81 -23.93
CA PRO A 220 -23.40 14.26 -23.96
C PRO A 220 -23.82 15.01 -22.68
N LYS A 221 -24.58 14.39 -21.78
CA LYS A 221 -25.10 15.01 -20.55
C LYS A 221 -24.62 14.34 -19.26
N ARG A 222 -23.76 13.33 -19.36
CA ARG A 222 -23.27 12.57 -18.21
C ARG A 222 -21.83 12.14 -18.42
N ILE A 223 -21.02 12.29 -17.38
CA ILE A 223 -19.66 11.76 -17.31
C ILE A 223 -19.68 10.65 -16.25
N VAL A 224 -19.13 9.49 -16.57
CA VAL A 224 -19.00 8.37 -15.62
C VAL A 224 -17.52 8.16 -15.32
N VAL A 225 -17.15 8.21 -14.03
CA VAL A 225 -15.81 7.82 -13.59
C VAL A 225 -15.78 6.30 -13.44
N ARG A 226 -14.87 5.63 -14.16
CA ARG A 226 -14.73 4.17 -14.22
C ARG A 226 -13.54 3.63 -13.46
N GLU A 227 -12.50 4.43 -13.29
CA GLU A 227 -11.28 4.07 -12.54
C GLU A 227 -10.75 5.31 -11.83
N LEU A 228 -10.10 5.11 -10.68
CA LEU A 228 -9.61 6.19 -9.82
C LEU A 228 -8.10 6.40 -10.01
N PRO A 229 -7.61 7.64 -9.82
CA PRO A 229 -6.19 7.87 -9.65
C PRO A 229 -5.64 7.10 -8.44
N TYR A 230 -4.37 6.74 -8.51
CA TYR A 230 -3.72 6.00 -7.43
C TYR A 230 -3.74 6.77 -6.10
N GLY A 231 -4.24 6.11 -5.04
CA GLY A 231 -4.32 6.66 -3.70
C GLY A 231 -5.49 7.62 -3.45
N ILE A 232 -6.47 7.68 -4.37
CA ILE A 232 -7.67 8.50 -4.24
C ILE A 232 -8.89 7.59 -4.07
N SER A 233 -9.73 7.91 -3.08
CA SER A 233 -11.03 7.25 -2.88
C SER A 233 -12.16 7.97 -3.62
N THR A 234 -13.29 7.30 -3.85
CA THR A 234 -14.50 7.92 -4.42
C THR A 234 -14.98 9.07 -3.55
N GLU A 235 -14.98 8.92 -2.23
CA GLU A 235 -15.35 9.97 -1.27
C GLU A 235 -14.47 11.22 -1.46
N SER A 236 -13.14 11.05 -1.51
CA SER A 236 -12.21 12.17 -1.67
C SER A 236 -12.29 12.84 -3.05
N LEU A 237 -12.57 12.05 -4.10
CA LEU A 237 -12.79 12.56 -5.45
C LEU A 237 -14.09 13.37 -5.53
N ILE A 238 -15.19 12.85 -4.98
CA ILE A 238 -16.49 13.53 -4.95
C ILE A 238 -16.38 14.83 -4.18
N ALA A 239 -15.77 14.82 -2.99
CA ALA A 239 -15.55 16.04 -2.19
C ALA A 239 -14.73 17.09 -2.96
N SER A 240 -13.71 16.66 -3.72
CA SER A 240 -12.92 17.55 -4.58
C SER A 240 -13.77 18.19 -5.70
N ILE A 241 -14.62 17.39 -6.36
CA ILE A 241 -15.52 17.85 -7.43
C ILE A 241 -16.55 18.84 -6.86
N GLU A 242 -17.16 18.53 -5.72
CA GLU A 242 -18.14 19.40 -5.06
C GLU A 242 -17.50 20.73 -4.65
N ASN A 243 -16.27 20.72 -4.13
CA ASN A 243 -15.55 21.94 -3.80
C ASN A 243 -15.22 22.77 -5.05
N ALA A 244 -14.82 22.13 -6.15
CA ALA A 244 -14.61 22.82 -7.43
C ALA A 244 -15.89 23.45 -7.97
N ALA A 245 -17.04 22.79 -7.79
CA ALA A 245 -18.34 23.34 -8.15
C ALA A 245 -18.74 24.53 -7.25
N ARG A 246 -18.54 24.41 -5.93
CA ARG A 246 -18.81 25.48 -4.96
C ARG A 246 -17.97 26.73 -5.22
N THR A 247 -16.73 26.57 -5.67
CA THR A 247 -15.82 27.66 -6.05
C THR A 247 -16.03 28.16 -7.48
N ASN A 248 -17.09 27.72 -8.18
CA ASN A 248 -17.43 28.07 -9.56
C ASN A 248 -16.33 27.75 -10.59
N LYS A 249 -15.41 26.82 -10.29
CA LYS A 249 -14.40 26.35 -11.26
C LYS A 249 -15.01 25.44 -12.31
N ILE A 250 -15.99 24.63 -11.92
CA ILE A 250 -16.74 23.72 -12.79
C ILE A 250 -18.24 23.87 -12.54
N LYS A 251 -19.06 23.47 -13.51
CA LYS A 251 -20.53 23.44 -13.37
C LYS A 251 -21.01 21.99 -13.39
N ILE A 252 -21.65 21.56 -12.30
CA ILE A 252 -22.23 20.23 -12.16
C ILE A 252 -23.73 20.36 -11.89
N GLY A 253 -24.51 19.39 -12.36
CA GLY A 253 -25.94 19.27 -12.07
C GLY A 253 -26.20 18.40 -10.85
N ALA A 254 -25.63 17.19 -10.83
CA ALA A 254 -25.71 16.26 -9.70
C ALA A 254 -24.56 15.24 -9.77
N ILE A 255 -24.22 14.65 -8.62
CA ILE A 255 -23.28 13.53 -8.51
C ILE A 255 -24.02 12.37 -7.85
N THR A 256 -23.77 11.15 -8.32
CA THR A 256 -24.29 9.93 -7.69
C THR A 256 -23.22 8.86 -7.72
N ASP A 257 -22.93 8.28 -6.55
CA ASP A 257 -21.95 7.19 -6.42
C ASP A 257 -22.68 5.85 -6.40
N PHE A 258 -22.38 5.00 -7.39
CA PHE A 258 -22.84 3.61 -7.51
C PHE A 258 -21.69 2.61 -7.33
N THR A 259 -20.58 3.05 -6.75
CA THR A 259 -19.39 2.22 -6.56
C THR A 259 -19.69 1.03 -5.66
N THR A 260 -19.18 -0.13 -6.09
CA THR A 260 -19.23 -1.39 -5.36
C THR A 260 -17.82 -2.00 -5.35
N ASP A 261 -17.63 -3.15 -5.98
CA ASP A 261 -16.32 -3.73 -6.27
C ASP A 261 -15.66 -3.01 -7.46
N THR A 262 -16.47 -2.34 -8.28
CA THR A 262 -16.03 -1.50 -9.41
C THR A 262 -16.45 -0.05 -9.18
N VAL A 263 -15.59 0.87 -9.60
CA VAL A 263 -15.85 2.32 -9.50
C VAL A 263 -16.93 2.73 -10.50
N GLU A 264 -17.95 3.41 -10.00
CA GLU A 264 -18.99 4.00 -10.85
C GLU A 264 -19.53 5.28 -10.21
N ILE A 265 -18.94 6.42 -10.58
CA ILE A 265 -19.44 7.74 -10.15
C ILE A 265 -20.05 8.44 -11.35
N GLU A 266 -21.36 8.71 -11.28
CA GLU A 266 -22.06 9.46 -12.31
C GLU A 266 -22.08 10.96 -11.98
N ILE A 267 -21.65 11.77 -12.94
CA ILE A 267 -21.69 13.22 -12.88
C ILE A 267 -22.65 13.72 -13.96
N LYS A 268 -23.79 14.24 -13.55
CA LYS A 268 -24.78 14.85 -14.47
C LYS A 268 -24.41 16.30 -14.75
N LEU A 269 -24.39 16.67 -16.02
CA LEU A 269 -24.08 18.03 -16.45
C LEU A 269 -25.34 18.91 -16.43
N PRO A 270 -25.20 20.22 -16.09
CA PRO A 270 -26.33 21.14 -16.10
C PRO A 270 -26.82 21.44 -17.53
N ARG A 271 -28.03 22.03 -17.63
CA ARG A 271 -28.59 22.45 -18.92
C ARG A 271 -27.62 23.40 -19.63
N GLY A 272 -27.42 23.18 -20.93
CA GLY A 272 -26.50 23.98 -21.76
C GLY A 272 -25.01 23.64 -21.67
N VAL A 273 -24.59 22.69 -20.82
CA VAL A 273 -23.19 22.19 -20.77
C VAL A 273 -23.13 20.78 -21.35
N HIS A 274 -22.15 20.49 -22.19
CA HIS A 274 -21.97 19.17 -22.80
C HIS A 274 -20.58 18.60 -22.49
N THR A 275 -20.43 17.28 -22.61
CA THR A 275 -19.16 16.60 -22.32
C THR A 275 -17.99 17.04 -23.20
N LYS A 276 -18.26 17.61 -24.38
CA LYS A 276 -17.22 18.18 -25.26
C LYS A 276 -16.66 19.51 -24.76
N ASP A 277 -17.35 20.16 -23.82
CA ASP A 277 -16.98 21.46 -23.27
C ASP A 277 -16.15 21.33 -21.98
N VAL A 278 -15.86 20.10 -21.54
CA VAL A 278 -15.24 19.73 -20.25
C VAL A 278 -13.95 18.97 -20.48
#